data_AF-A0A7X6XBZ1-F1
#
_entry.id   AF-A0A7X6XBZ1-F1
#
_cell.length_a   1.000
_cell.length_b   1.000
_cell.length_c   1.000
_cell.angle_alpha   90.00
_cell.angle_beta   90.00
_cell.angle_gamma   90.00
#
_symmetry.space_group_name_H-M   'P 1'
#
loop_
_entity.id
_entity.type
_entity.pdbx_description
1 polymer ?
#
loop_
_entity_poly.entity_id
_entity_poly.type
_entity_poly.pdbx_seq_one_letter_code
_entity_poly.pdbx_strand_id
1 'polypeptide(L)'
;MKRILLLSLIALSLFFARTNVFAVCEDKELNDWAEDVEILFQEDVSHLYETLDENGNKVLKEYVAEYYYKLLICTPREDVTVKVTDTENTKEYNAINSDFDNSYIINSYLHFKAKTYTFKIYANDSSSCPGELLKTLKYTVPAYNKYVGTEFCEQNPNEEICQADYDSSKIEEEKIDKIMDSVIEKNKISSMSFFEKALYYVGKYWFYVVIPIIVVAIVYFVKIRVYKKKGEIK
;
A
#
# COMPACT_ATOMS: atom_id res chain seq x y z
N MET A 1 58.69 33.78 32.02
CA MET A 1 58.39 33.55 30.58
C MET A 1 58.04 32.10 30.25
N LYS A 2 58.87 31.09 30.54
CA LYS A 2 58.59 29.68 30.18
C LYS A 2 57.24 29.11 30.69
N ARG A 3 56.80 29.48 31.90
CA ARG A 3 55.51 29.02 32.47
C ARG A 3 54.28 29.65 31.78
N ILE A 4 54.39 30.89 31.30
CA ILE A 4 53.31 31.59 30.59
C ILE A 4 53.15 31.01 29.18
N LEU A 5 54.28 30.70 28.52
CA LEU A 5 54.32 30.03 27.22
C LEU A 5 53.74 28.60 27.26
N LEU A 6 53.97 27.87 28.35
CA LEU A 6 53.41 26.53 28.54
C LEU A 6 51.88 26.57 28.76
N LEU A 7 51.41 27.54 29.56
CA LEU A 7 49.97 27.74 29.80
C LEU A 7 49.24 28.18 28.53
N SER A 8 49.86 29.03 27.70
CA SER A 8 49.28 29.41 26.40
C SER A 8 49.23 28.25 25.42
N LEU A 9 50.21 27.34 25.43
CA LEU A 9 50.23 26.14 24.58
C LEU A 9 49.14 25.13 24.98
N ILE A 10 48.93 24.94 26.29
CA ILE A 10 47.88 24.07 26.81
C ILE A 10 46.49 24.64 26.46
N ALA A 11 46.28 25.94 26.63
CA ALA A 11 45.03 26.61 26.25
C ALA A 11 44.76 26.52 24.74
N LEU A 12 45.79 26.65 23.89
CA LEU A 12 45.66 26.49 22.44
C LEU A 12 45.32 25.04 22.05
N SER A 13 45.93 24.04 22.71
CA SER A 13 45.62 22.63 22.48
C SER A 13 44.21 22.24 22.90
N LEU A 14 43.65 22.89 23.94
CA LEU A 14 42.26 22.73 24.36
C LEU A 14 41.26 23.35 23.35
N PHE A 15 41.66 24.40 22.62
CA PHE A 15 40.88 24.99 21.53
C PHE A 15 40.84 24.08 20.28
N PHE A 16 41.95 23.40 19.95
CA PHE A 16 41.97 22.43 18.85
C PHE A 16 41.28 21.09 19.19
N ALA A 17 41.09 20.79 20.47
CA ALA A 17 40.55 19.49 20.91
C ALA A 17 39.01 19.45 21.04
N ARG A 18 38.29 20.57 20.85
CA ARG A 18 36.82 20.59 20.99
C ARG A 18 36.13 21.51 19.99
N THR A 19 36.03 21.02 18.77
CA THR A 19 34.98 21.47 17.85
C THR A 19 34.39 20.24 17.16
N ASN A 20 33.76 19.34 17.93
CA ASN A 20 32.60 18.63 17.42
C ASN A 20 31.47 19.67 17.37
N VAL A 21 31.58 20.64 16.44
CA VAL A 21 30.43 21.45 16.08
C VAL A 21 29.47 20.43 15.49
N PHE A 22 28.33 20.21 16.14
CA PHE A 22 27.18 19.66 15.46
C PHE A 22 26.76 20.71 14.43
N ALA A 23 27.51 20.79 13.33
CA ALA A 23 27.10 21.54 12.16
C ALA A 23 25.86 20.79 11.66
N VAL A 24 24.69 21.40 11.85
CA VAL A 24 23.47 20.95 11.18
C VAL A 24 23.72 21.19 9.69
N CYS A 25 23.49 20.19 8.86
CA CYS A 25 23.58 20.34 7.41
C CYS A 25 22.65 21.46 6.93
N GLU A 26 23.23 22.52 6.35
CA GLU A 26 22.46 23.59 5.70
C GLU A 26 22.28 23.34 4.19
N ASP A 27 22.15 22.08 3.77
CA ASP A 27 21.80 21.73 2.40
C ASP A 27 20.28 21.64 2.26
N LYS A 28 19.66 22.77 1.88
CA LYS A 28 18.22 22.87 1.78
C LYS A 28 17.63 21.92 0.74
N GLU A 29 18.27 21.76 -0.42
CA GLU A 29 17.73 20.91 -1.48
C GLU A 29 17.74 19.44 -1.06
N LEU A 30 18.83 18.99 -0.43
CA LEU A 30 18.95 17.63 0.08
C LEU A 30 17.94 17.34 1.20
N ASN A 31 17.74 18.30 2.10
CA ASN A 31 16.76 18.18 3.19
C ASN A 31 15.32 18.18 2.67
N ASP A 32 14.97 19.12 1.77
CA ASP A 32 13.64 19.20 1.15
C ASP A 32 13.35 17.89 0.38
N TRP A 33 14.30 17.39 -0.40
CA TRP A 33 14.16 16.10 -1.07
C TRP A 33 13.94 14.95 -0.08
N ALA A 34 14.73 14.88 0.98
CA ALA A 34 14.58 13.82 1.98
C ALA A 34 13.19 13.88 2.64
N GLU A 35 12.69 15.07 2.97
CA GLU A 35 11.35 15.27 3.53
C GLU A 35 10.24 14.75 2.61
N ASP A 36 10.36 14.91 1.29
CA ASP A 36 9.37 14.48 0.31
C ASP A 36 9.44 12.99 -0.05
N VAL A 37 10.56 12.30 0.26
CA VAL A 37 10.70 10.87 -0.06
C VAL A 37 9.67 10.02 0.68
N GLU A 38 8.98 9.18 -0.09
CA GLU A 38 8.06 8.15 0.38
C GLU A 38 8.49 6.76 -0.11
N ILE A 39 7.91 5.72 0.49
CA ILE A 39 8.12 4.34 0.08
C ILE A 39 6.91 3.88 -0.70
N LEU A 40 7.13 3.41 -1.93
CA LEU A 40 6.10 2.83 -2.78
C LEU A 40 6.24 1.31 -2.78
N PHE A 41 5.10 0.62 -2.65
CA PHE A 41 5.01 -0.82 -2.87
C PHE A 41 4.66 -1.09 -4.33
N GLN A 42 5.34 -2.05 -4.94
CA GLN A 42 5.03 -2.50 -6.30
C GLN A 42 5.23 -4.02 -6.40
N GLU A 43 4.26 -4.71 -7.00
CA GLU A 43 4.42 -6.13 -7.32
C GLU A 43 5.54 -6.33 -8.35
N ASP A 44 6.34 -7.40 -8.18
CA ASP A 44 7.33 -7.78 -9.16
C ASP A 44 6.67 -8.66 -10.22
N VAL A 45 6.40 -8.08 -11.39
CA VAL A 45 5.66 -8.74 -12.47
C VAL A 45 6.54 -8.87 -13.71
N SER A 46 6.57 -10.06 -14.29
CA SER A 46 7.26 -10.30 -15.56
C SER A 46 6.66 -9.45 -16.67
N HIS A 47 7.50 -8.80 -17.47
CA HIS A 47 7.05 -7.91 -18.53
C HIS A 47 8.08 -7.83 -19.67
N LEU A 48 7.60 -7.41 -20.84
CA LEU A 48 8.45 -7.16 -22.01
C LEU A 48 8.83 -5.68 -22.06
N TYR A 49 10.09 -5.39 -22.39
CA TYR A 49 10.58 -4.03 -22.57
C TYR A 49 11.43 -3.91 -23.85
N GLU A 50 11.43 -2.72 -24.45
CA GLU A 50 12.29 -2.40 -25.59
C GLU A 50 13.66 -1.91 -25.10
N THR A 51 14.74 -2.44 -25.67
CA THR A 51 16.10 -1.92 -25.51
C THR A 51 16.81 -1.90 -26.85
N LEU A 52 17.95 -1.23 -26.91
CA LEU A 52 18.85 -1.30 -28.07
C LEU A 52 19.79 -2.50 -27.93
N ASP A 53 20.05 -3.19 -29.03
CA ASP A 53 21.15 -4.15 -29.15
C ASP A 53 22.49 -3.42 -29.36
N GLU A 54 23.59 -4.19 -29.44
CA GLU A 54 24.94 -3.66 -29.67
C GLU A 54 25.09 -2.90 -31.01
N ASN A 55 24.14 -3.09 -31.94
CA ASN A 55 24.11 -2.46 -33.26
C ASN A 55 23.12 -1.28 -33.32
N GLY A 56 22.49 -0.91 -32.20
CA GLY A 56 21.52 0.18 -32.12
C GLY A 56 20.12 -0.17 -32.67
N ASN A 57 19.80 -1.45 -32.88
CA ASN A 57 18.45 -1.87 -33.26
C ASN A 57 17.59 -2.08 -32.01
N LYS A 58 16.31 -1.73 -32.10
CA LYS A 58 15.33 -2.04 -31.05
C LYS A 58 15.08 -3.54 -30.99
N VAL A 59 15.26 -4.12 -29.81
CA VAL A 59 14.93 -5.51 -29.49
C VAL A 59 14.01 -5.56 -28.27
N LEU A 60 13.07 -6.50 -28.30
CA LEU A 60 12.24 -6.82 -27.14
C LEU A 60 12.99 -7.81 -26.25
N LYS A 61 13.13 -7.47 -24.98
CA LYS A 61 13.63 -8.37 -23.94
C LYS A 61 12.53 -8.66 -22.93
N GLU A 62 12.61 -9.84 -22.35
CA GLU A 62 11.74 -10.26 -21.26
C GLU A 62 12.47 -10.05 -19.94
N TYR A 63 11.81 -9.34 -19.04
CA TYR A 63 12.12 -9.36 -17.62
C TYR A 63 11.27 -10.45 -16.96
N VAL A 64 11.93 -11.36 -16.26
CA VAL A 64 11.28 -12.42 -15.49
C VAL A 64 11.31 -12.00 -14.03
N ALA A 65 10.14 -11.89 -13.40
CA ALA A 65 10.04 -11.58 -11.98
C ALA A 65 10.68 -12.70 -11.14
N GLU A 66 11.52 -12.29 -10.20
CA GLU A 66 12.20 -13.20 -9.26
C GLU A 66 11.69 -13.04 -7.83
N TYR A 67 11.10 -11.88 -7.54
CA TYR A 67 10.64 -11.49 -6.21
C TYR A 67 9.12 -11.42 -6.19
N TYR A 68 8.55 -11.23 -5.00
CA TYR A 68 7.10 -11.03 -4.88
C TYR A 68 6.75 -9.54 -5.02
N TYR A 69 7.56 -8.67 -4.42
CA TYR A 69 7.39 -7.23 -4.53
C TYR A 69 8.72 -6.49 -4.39
N LYS A 70 8.65 -5.21 -4.76
CA LYS A 70 9.69 -4.21 -4.60
C LYS A 70 9.16 -3.08 -3.70
N LEU A 71 10.04 -2.57 -2.85
CA LEU A 71 9.83 -1.30 -2.16
C LEU A 71 10.74 -0.26 -2.81
N LEU A 72 10.16 0.84 -3.26
CA LEU A 72 10.84 1.84 -4.05
C LEU A 72 10.89 3.18 -3.30
N ILE A 73 12.06 3.81 -3.33
CA ILE A 73 12.23 5.24 -3.09
C ILE A 73 12.56 5.87 -4.44
N CYS A 74 11.58 6.57 -5.02
CA CYS A 74 11.73 7.20 -6.32
C CYS A 74 12.67 8.40 -6.29
N THR A 75 13.14 8.82 -7.47
CA THR A 75 14.06 9.97 -7.64
C THR A 75 15.37 9.79 -6.86
N PRO A 76 16.16 8.76 -7.17
CA PRO A 76 17.41 8.48 -6.48
C PRO A 76 18.39 9.65 -6.71
N ARG A 77 19.25 9.90 -5.71
CA ARG A 77 20.29 10.93 -5.81
C ARG A 77 21.68 10.33 -5.65
N GLU A 78 22.64 10.83 -6.40
CA GLU A 78 24.02 10.32 -6.30
C GLU A 78 24.72 10.68 -4.98
N ASP A 79 24.22 11.69 -4.26
CA ASP A 79 24.75 12.22 -3.00
C ASP A 79 24.15 11.56 -1.74
N VAL A 80 23.41 10.45 -1.93
CA VAL A 80 22.70 9.73 -0.88
C VAL A 80 23.04 8.24 -0.86
N THR A 81 23.00 7.63 0.32
CA THR A 81 23.00 6.19 0.54
C THR A 81 21.80 5.77 1.38
N VAL A 82 21.06 4.77 0.90
CA VAL A 82 19.90 4.21 1.60
C VAL A 82 20.29 2.89 2.24
N LYS A 83 20.22 2.82 3.57
CA LYS A 83 20.43 1.60 4.36
C LYS A 83 19.10 1.07 4.88
N VAL A 84 18.93 -0.24 4.86
CA VAL A 84 17.68 -0.91 5.23
C VAL A 84 17.96 -2.00 6.25
N THR A 85 17.03 -2.15 7.18
CA THR A 85 16.89 -3.32 8.07
C THR A 85 15.46 -3.79 8.01
N ASP A 86 15.23 -5.04 8.35
CA ASP A 86 13.89 -5.59 8.44
C ASP A 86 13.71 -6.46 9.71
N THR A 87 12.47 -6.86 9.98
CA THR A 87 12.12 -7.64 11.17
C THR A 87 12.76 -9.03 11.23
N GLU A 88 13.21 -9.57 10.10
CA GLU A 88 13.85 -10.89 9.98
C GLU A 88 15.39 -10.75 9.94
N ASN A 89 15.91 -9.67 9.37
CA ASN A 89 17.33 -9.35 9.27
C ASN A 89 17.65 -8.01 9.95
N THR A 90 18.22 -8.11 11.14
CA THR A 90 18.65 -6.95 11.94
C THR A 90 19.97 -6.33 11.46
N LYS A 91 20.67 -6.95 10.50
CA LYS A 91 21.87 -6.35 9.89
C LYS A 91 21.47 -5.36 8.80
N GLU A 92 22.05 -4.17 8.85
CA GLU A 92 21.87 -3.17 7.80
C GLU A 92 22.45 -3.65 6.47
N TYR A 93 21.68 -3.46 5.39
CA TYR A 93 22.11 -3.68 4.01
C TYR A 93 21.74 -2.46 3.16
N ASN A 94 22.43 -2.27 2.03
CA ASN A 94 22.16 -1.14 1.15
C ASN A 94 20.99 -1.44 0.20
N ALA A 95 20.18 -0.43 -0.10
CA ALA A 95 19.25 -0.52 -1.21
C ALA A 95 20.00 -0.50 -2.54
N ILE A 96 19.40 -1.13 -3.55
CA ILE A 96 19.97 -1.19 -4.92
C ILE A 96 19.54 0.07 -5.65
N ASN A 97 20.48 0.82 -6.22
CA ASN A 97 20.12 1.90 -7.15
C ASN A 97 19.78 1.28 -8.52
N SER A 98 18.52 1.35 -8.93
CA SER A 98 18.02 0.78 -10.17
C SER A 98 17.79 1.89 -11.19
N ASP A 99 18.60 1.90 -12.25
CA ASP A 99 18.43 2.83 -13.38
C ASP A 99 17.11 2.56 -14.12
N PHE A 100 16.67 1.30 -14.16
CA PHE A 100 15.44 0.89 -14.83
C PHE A 100 14.19 1.45 -14.11
N ASP A 101 14.15 1.31 -12.79
CA ASP A 101 13.03 1.79 -11.97
C ASP A 101 13.18 3.28 -11.58
N ASN A 102 14.32 3.90 -11.93
CA ASN A 102 14.72 5.24 -11.49
C ASN A 102 14.44 5.44 -9.98
N SER A 103 14.93 4.48 -9.18
CA SER A 103 14.59 4.35 -7.76
C SER A 103 15.66 3.59 -6.98
N TYR A 104 15.74 3.83 -5.68
CA TYR A 104 16.34 2.84 -4.78
C TYR A 104 15.33 1.73 -4.50
N ILE A 105 15.71 0.49 -4.76
CA ILE A 105 14.84 -0.67 -4.66
C ILE A 105 15.30 -1.65 -3.57
N ILE A 106 14.33 -2.17 -2.83
CA ILE A 106 14.46 -3.39 -2.03
C ILE A 106 13.56 -4.44 -2.64
N ASN A 107 14.17 -5.56 -3.03
CA ASN A 107 13.46 -6.72 -3.51
C ASN A 107 13.13 -7.64 -2.33
N SER A 108 11.91 -8.18 -2.29
CA SER A 108 11.51 -9.12 -1.26
C SER A 108 10.80 -10.33 -1.83
N TYR A 109 11.14 -11.50 -1.27
CA TYR A 109 10.35 -12.70 -1.44
C TYR A 109 9.03 -12.61 -0.66
N LEU A 110 8.15 -13.56 -0.97
CA LEU A 110 6.92 -13.81 -0.25
C LEU A 110 7.19 -14.06 1.24
N HIS A 111 6.34 -13.50 2.11
CA HIS A 111 6.37 -13.76 3.55
C HIS A 111 4.97 -13.97 4.12
N PHE A 112 4.85 -14.91 5.06
CA PHE A 112 3.57 -15.30 5.70
C PHE A 112 3.29 -14.56 7.02
N LYS A 113 4.17 -13.63 7.40
CA LYS A 113 4.00 -12.74 8.56
C LYS A 113 4.26 -11.32 8.11
N ALA A 114 3.66 -10.34 8.76
CA ALA A 114 3.95 -8.94 8.46
C ALA A 114 5.44 -8.65 8.65
N LYS A 115 6.03 -7.91 7.71
CA LYS A 115 7.44 -7.57 7.69
C LYS A 115 7.60 -6.06 7.69
N THR A 116 8.27 -5.52 8.72
CA THR A 116 8.53 -4.08 8.83
C THR A 116 9.95 -3.78 8.41
N TYR A 117 10.07 -2.92 7.41
CA TYR A 117 11.33 -2.38 6.92
C TYR A 117 11.59 -1.02 7.55
N THR A 118 12.83 -0.79 7.97
CA THR A 118 13.31 0.52 8.42
C THR A 118 14.39 0.99 7.47
N PHE A 119 14.06 2.04 6.71
CA PHE A 119 14.95 2.71 5.78
C PHE A 119 15.59 3.90 6.49
N LYS A 120 16.91 4.02 6.38
CA LYS A 120 17.69 5.14 6.86
C LYS A 120 18.42 5.75 5.68
N ILE A 121 18.11 7.00 5.41
CA ILE A 121 18.66 7.76 4.30
C ILE A 121 19.79 8.61 4.85
N TYR A 122 21.00 8.37 4.37
CA TYR A 122 22.21 9.08 4.76
C TYR A 122 22.75 9.91 3.60
N ALA A 123 23.21 11.11 3.89
CA ALA A 123 24.11 11.83 3.01
C ALA A 123 25.44 11.06 2.89
N ASN A 124 25.97 10.89 1.68
CA ASN A 124 27.22 10.18 1.44
C ASN A 124 28.42 11.14 1.28
N ASP A 125 29.59 10.61 0.91
CA ASP A 125 30.82 11.41 0.79
C ASP A 125 30.80 12.45 -0.35
N SER A 126 29.88 12.35 -1.32
CA SER A 126 29.71 13.36 -2.38
C SER A 126 28.71 14.47 -2.02
N SER A 127 28.02 14.35 -0.88
CA SER A 127 27.11 15.38 -0.35
C SER A 127 27.87 16.52 0.35
N SER A 128 27.22 17.67 0.45
CA SER A 128 27.62 18.79 1.32
C SER A 128 27.70 18.41 2.80
N CYS A 129 27.07 17.30 3.21
CA CYS A 129 26.88 16.89 4.60
C CYS A 129 27.18 15.39 4.86
N PRO A 130 28.41 14.91 4.61
CA PRO A 130 28.71 13.49 4.63
C PRO A 130 28.40 12.79 5.96
N GLY A 131 27.72 11.65 5.88
CA GLY A 131 27.39 10.78 7.01
C GLY A 131 26.17 11.24 7.83
N GLU A 132 25.54 12.36 7.48
CA GLU A 132 24.35 12.83 8.18
C GLU A 132 23.13 11.94 7.88
N LEU A 133 22.36 11.62 8.93
CA LEU A 133 21.09 10.92 8.78
C LEU A 133 20.01 11.94 8.41
N LEU A 134 19.57 11.91 7.17
CA LEU A 134 18.58 12.84 6.62
C LEU A 134 17.16 12.44 7.03
N LYS A 135 16.83 11.15 6.92
CA LYS A 135 15.49 10.64 7.26
C LYS A 135 15.49 9.17 7.66
N THR A 136 14.57 8.82 8.54
CA THR A 136 14.22 7.42 8.82
C THR A 136 12.77 7.19 8.45
N LEU A 137 12.53 6.22 7.57
CA LEU A 137 11.21 5.79 7.14
C LEU A 137 10.95 4.36 7.64
N LYS A 138 9.69 4.08 8.00
CA LYS A 138 9.25 2.73 8.33
C LYS A 138 8.08 2.35 7.44
N TYR A 139 8.18 1.20 6.80
CA TYR A 139 7.12 0.66 5.97
C TYR A 139 6.84 -0.78 6.40
N THR A 140 5.57 -1.11 6.62
CA THR A 140 5.18 -2.46 7.01
C THR A 140 4.38 -3.08 5.88
N VAL A 141 4.92 -4.16 5.33
CA VAL A 141 4.21 -4.99 4.35
C VAL A 141 3.44 -6.06 5.15
N PRO A 142 2.12 -6.17 4.98
CA PRO A 142 1.34 -7.22 5.64
C PRO A 142 1.76 -8.62 5.19
N ALA A 143 1.27 -9.65 5.91
CA ALA A 143 1.47 -11.02 5.45
C ALA A 143 0.83 -11.23 4.07
N TYR A 144 1.39 -12.17 3.30
CA TYR A 144 0.87 -12.54 1.98
C TYR A 144 -0.65 -12.63 1.94
N ASN A 145 -1.25 -11.90 1.00
CA ASN A 145 -2.66 -11.94 0.74
C ASN A 145 -3.03 -13.21 -0.06
N LYS A 146 -3.59 -14.19 0.65
CA LYS A 146 -4.01 -15.49 0.07
C LYS A 146 -5.16 -15.37 -0.96
N TYR A 147 -5.80 -14.21 -1.09
CA TYR A 147 -6.95 -14.00 -1.96
C TYR A 147 -6.60 -13.42 -3.34
N VAL A 148 -5.38 -12.91 -3.54
CA VAL A 148 -4.93 -12.30 -4.81
C VAL A 148 -5.12 -13.23 -6.00
N GLY A 149 -4.86 -14.53 -5.81
CA GLY A 149 -4.99 -15.55 -6.86
C GLY A 149 -6.38 -16.16 -7.00
N THR A 150 -7.42 -15.55 -6.43
CA THR A 150 -8.80 -16.04 -6.61
C THR A 150 -9.37 -15.55 -7.94
N GLU A 151 -10.29 -16.33 -8.54
CA GLU A 151 -10.99 -15.94 -9.77
C GLU A 151 -11.65 -14.55 -9.65
N PHE A 152 -12.16 -14.22 -8.46
CA PHE A 152 -12.70 -12.89 -8.18
C PHE A 152 -11.66 -11.79 -8.38
N CYS A 153 -10.44 -11.97 -7.88
CA CYS A 153 -9.38 -10.98 -8.01
C CYS A 153 -8.76 -10.91 -9.40
N GLU A 154 -8.75 -12.02 -10.14
CA GLU A 154 -8.41 -12.00 -11.57
C GLU A 154 -9.41 -11.15 -12.38
N GLN A 155 -10.69 -11.20 -12.04
CA GLN A 155 -11.75 -10.44 -12.72
C GLN A 155 -11.89 -9.00 -12.19
N ASN A 156 -11.43 -8.74 -10.96
CA ASN A 156 -11.57 -7.45 -10.28
C ASN A 156 -10.22 -7.01 -9.65
N PRO A 157 -9.15 -6.85 -10.45
CA PRO A 157 -7.79 -6.64 -9.92
C PRO A 157 -7.61 -5.32 -9.17
N ASN A 158 -8.50 -4.35 -9.38
CA ASN A 158 -8.45 -3.04 -8.75
C ASN A 158 -9.18 -2.99 -7.39
N GLU A 159 -9.81 -4.08 -6.97
CA GLU A 159 -10.44 -4.13 -5.65
C GLU A 159 -9.37 -4.18 -4.56
N GLU A 160 -9.62 -3.51 -3.44
CA GLU A 160 -8.65 -3.37 -2.35
C GLU A 160 -8.22 -4.73 -1.79
N ILE A 161 -9.18 -5.64 -1.64
CA ILE A 161 -8.96 -7.03 -1.19
C ILE A 161 -8.07 -7.85 -2.12
N CYS A 162 -7.88 -7.38 -3.36
CA CYS A 162 -7.09 -8.05 -4.39
C CYS A 162 -5.67 -7.49 -4.51
N GLN A 163 -5.32 -6.42 -3.79
CA GLN A 163 -3.96 -5.90 -3.77
C GLN A 163 -3.03 -6.86 -3.02
N ALA A 164 -1.80 -7.05 -3.51
CA ALA A 164 -0.83 -7.94 -2.89
C ALA A 164 -0.41 -7.52 -1.47
N ASP A 165 -0.46 -6.23 -1.16
CA ASP A 165 -0.14 -5.67 0.17
C ASP A 165 -1.36 -5.49 1.07
N TYR A 166 -2.54 -6.02 0.69
CA TYR A 166 -3.72 -5.96 1.53
C TYR A 166 -3.59 -6.82 2.80
N ASP A 167 -3.89 -6.24 3.97
CA ASP A 167 -3.84 -6.94 5.26
C ASP A 167 -5.04 -7.88 5.45
N SER A 168 -4.95 -9.06 4.84
CA SER A 168 -5.94 -10.13 4.99
C SER A 168 -5.88 -10.87 6.34
N SER A 169 -4.86 -10.59 7.18
CA SER A 169 -4.58 -11.39 8.39
C SER A 169 -5.65 -11.26 9.48
N LYS A 170 -6.43 -10.17 9.45
CA LYS A 170 -7.45 -9.85 10.46
C LYS A 170 -8.87 -10.17 10.02
N ILE A 171 -9.04 -10.71 8.81
CA ILE A 171 -10.34 -10.96 8.24
C ILE A 171 -10.68 -12.44 8.40
N GLU A 172 -11.79 -12.69 9.09
CA GLU A 172 -12.37 -14.03 9.16
C GLU A 172 -12.86 -14.45 7.76
N GLU A 173 -12.66 -15.72 7.39
CA GLU A 173 -12.99 -16.20 6.05
C GLU A 173 -14.45 -15.92 5.64
N GLU A 174 -15.41 -16.07 6.58
CA GLU A 174 -16.83 -15.77 6.32
C GLU A 174 -17.12 -14.30 5.99
N LYS A 175 -16.23 -13.37 6.36
CA LYS A 175 -16.37 -11.94 6.02
C LYS A 175 -15.85 -11.65 4.61
N ILE A 176 -14.87 -12.42 4.14
CA ILE A 176 -14.29 -12.28 2.80
C ILE A 176 -15.33 -12.64 1.74
N ASP A 177 -16.01 -13.79 1.89
CA ASP A 177 -17.04 -14.22 0.94
C ASP A 177 -18.15 -13.16 0.81
N LYS A 178 -18.57 -12.57 1.94
CA LYS A 178 -19.55 -11.48 1.94
C LYS A 178 -19.06 -10.21 1.24
N ILE A 179 -17.78 -9.87 1.39
CA ILE A 179 -17.17 -8.73 0.69
C ILE A 179 -17.18 -9.02 -0.81
N MET A 180 -16.69 -10.17 -1.23
CA MET A 180 -16.64 -10.59 -2.65
C MET A 180 -18.04 -10.62 -3.26
N ASP A 181 -19.01 -11.25 -2.60
CA ASP A 181 -20.41 -11.30 -3.01
C ASP A 181 -21.02 -9.90 -3.15
N SER A 182 -20.70 -8.99 -2.22
CA SER A 182 -21.19 -7.62 -2.28
C SER A 182 -20.64 -6.84 -3.47
N VAL A 183 -19.38 -7.06 -3.82
CA VAL A 183 -18.74 -6.44 -5.00
C VAL A 183 -19.32 -7.03 -6.27
N ILE A 184 -19.46 -8.37 -6.36
CA ILE A 184 -20.10 -9.05 -7.49
C ILE A 184 -21.53 -8.52 -7.67
N GLU A 185 -22.31 -8.42 -6.59
CA GLU A 185 -23.67 -7.90 -6.65
C GLU A 185 -23.69 -6.44 -7.12
N LYS A 186 -22.81 -5.59 -6.59
CA LYS A 186 -22.70 -4.19 -6.99
C LYS A 186 -22.31 -4.05 -8.46
N ASN A 187 -21.34 -4.83 -8.94
CA ASN A 187 -20.91 -4.80 -10.34
C ASN A 187 -22.04 -5.28 -11.27
N LYS A 188 -22.73 -6.36 -10.88
CA LYS A 188 -23.92 -6.85 -11.58
C LYS A 188 -25.05 -5.81 -11.61
N ILE A 189 -25.32 -5.12 -10.50
CA ILE A 189 -26.31 -4.04 -10.46
C ILE A 189 -25.84 -2.89 -11.33
N SER A 190 -24.57 -2.50 -11.28
CA SER A 190 -24.05 -1.35 -12.03
C SER A 190 -24.24 -1.52 -13.54
N SER A 191 -24.05 -2.73 -14.07
CA SER A 191 -24.18 -3.09 -15.47
C SER A 191 -25.62 -3.26 -15.95
N MET A 192 -26.60 -3.36 -15.06
CA MET A 192 -28.02 -3.45 -15.43
C MET A 192 -28.60 -2.12 -15.94
N SER A 193 -29.54 -2.22 -16.88
CA SER A 193 -30.38 -1.11 -17.32
C SER A 193 -31.33 -0.61 -16.21
N PHE A 194 -31.89 0.59 -16.39
CA PHE A 194 -32.79 1.20 -15.39
C PHE A 194 -34.00 0.29 -15.04
N PHE A 195 -34.60 -0.36 -16.03
CA PHE A 195 -35.74 -1.26 -15.80
C PHE A 195 -35.34 -2.57 -15.11
N GLU A 196 -34.18 -3.12 -15.44
CA GLU A 196 -33.64 -4.31 -14.78
C GLU A 196 -33.29 -4.04 -13.32
N LYS A 197 -32.72 -2.86 -13.02
CA LYS A 197 -32.51 -2.39 -11.64
C LYS A 197 -33.82 -2.31 -10.87
N ALA A 198 -34.85 -1.71 -11.46
CA ALA A 198 -36.16 -1.59 -10.83
C ALA A 198 -36.78 -2.98 -10.53
N LEU A 199 -36.74 -3.90 -11.50
CA LEU A 199 -37.25 -5.27 -11.32
C LEU A 199 -36.42 -6.06 -10.29
N TYR A 200 -35.09 -5.90 -10.29
CA TYR A 200 -34.20 -6.52 -9.31
C TYR A 200 -34.57 -6.10 -7.88
N TYR A 201 -34.73 -4.80 -7.64
CA TYR A 201 -35.11 -4.30 -6.31
C TYR A 201 -36.54 -4.69 -5.91
N VAL A 202 -37.50 -4.68 -6.85
CA VAL A 202 -38.86 -5.16 -6.57
C VAL A 202 -38.87 -6.64 -6.20
N GLY A 203 -38.06 -7.47 -6.87
CA GLY A 203 -37.90 -8.88 -6.53
C GLY A 203 -37.21 -9.08 -5.17
N LYS A 204 -36.09 -8.39 -4.93
CA LYS A 204 -35.33 -8.47 -3.67
C LYS A 204 -36.18 -8.05 -2.46
N TYR A 205 -37.05 -7.06 -2.64
CA TYR A 205 -37.90 -6.49 -1.60
C TYR A 205 -39.38 -6.83 -1.77
N TRP A 206 -39.70 -7.92 -2.47
CA TRP A 206 -41.08 -8.28 -2.83
C TRP A 206 -42.00 -8.42 -1.60
N PHE A 207 -41.46 -8.85 -0.46
CA PHE A 207 -42.18 -9.00 0.79
C PHE A 207 -42.74 -7.67 1.31
N TYR A 208 -42.04 -6.55 1.11
CA TYR A 208 -42.57 -5.22 1.46
C TYR A 208 -43.76 -4.81 0.59
N VAL A 209 -43.92 -5.40 -0.59
CA VAL A 209 -45.07 -5.17 -1.48
C VAL A 209 -46.21 -6.14 -1.19
N VAL A 210 -45.90 -7.42 -0.91
CA VAL A 210 -46.90 -8.47 -0.73
C VAL A 210 -47.54 -8.47 0.66
N ILE A 211 -46.77 -8.18 1.72
CA ILE A 211 -47.30 -8.16 3.10
C ILE A 211 -48.47 -7.16 3.24
N PRO A 212 -48.37 -5.90 2.77
CA PRO A 212 -49.50 -4.96 2.83
C PRO A 212 -50.75 -5.45 2.10
N ILE A 213 -50.60 -6.07 0.93
CA ILE A 213 -51.72 -6.56 0.12
C ILE A 213 -52.44 -7.69 0.87
N ILE A 214 -51.70 -8.63 1.45
CA ILE A 214 -52.26 -9.72 2.26
C ILE A 214 -53.03 -9.16 3.46
N VAL A 215 -52.47 -8.16 4.15
CA VAL A 215 -53.14 -7.51 5.29
C VAL A 215 -54.47 -6.89 4.87
N VAL A 216 -54.50 -6.14 3.77
CA VAL A 216 -55.74 -5.54 3.24
C VAL A 216 -56.75 -6.61 2.84
N ALA A 217 -56.31 -7.69 2.19
CA ALA A 217 -57.17 -8.79 1.79
C ALA A 217 -57.81 -9.50 2.99
N ILE A 218 -57.04 -9.74 4.05
CA ILE A 218 -57.55 -10.32 5.31
C ILE A 218 -58.60 -9.40 5.94
N VAL A 219 -58.33 -8.09 6.01
CA VAL A 219 -59.28 -7.11 6.57
C VAL A 219 -60.61 -7.12 5.80
N TYR A 220 -60.55 -7.12 4.47
CA TYR A 220 -61.74 -7.21 3.62
C TYR A 220 -62.48 -8.54 3.79
N PHE A 221 -61.76 -9.65 3.84
CA PHE A 221 -62.35 -10.98 4.04
C PHE A 221 -63.09 -11.08 5.38
N VAL A 222 -62.49 -10.56 6.46
CA VAL A 222 -63.13 -10.49 7.78
C VAL A 222 -64.38 -9.63 7.75
N LYS A 223 -64.32 -8.44 7.14
CA LYS A 223 -65.50 -7.56 6.96
C LYS A 223 -66.63 -8.29 6.23
N ILE A 224 -66.35 -8.93 5.10
CA ILE A 224 -67.35 -9.67 4.32
C ILE A 224 -67.97 -10.81 5.14
N ARG A 225 -67.15 -11.58 5.86
CA ARG A 225 -67.63 -12.64 6.77
C ARG A 225 -68.58 -12.09 7.84
N VAL A 226 -68.24 -10.97 8.47
CA VAL A 226 -69.07 -10.33 9.50
C VAL A 226 -70.37 -9.79 8.89
N TYR A 227 -70.32 -9.16 7.72
CA TYR A 227 -71.52 -8.68 7.02
C TYR A 227 -72.45 -9.82 6.61
N LYS A 228 -71.93 -10.93 6.04
CA LYS A 228 -72.74 -12.12 5.72
C LYS A 228 -73.41 -12.70 6.97
N LYS A 229 -72.68 -12.82 8.09
CA LYS A 229 -73.25 -13.30 9.36
C LYS A 229 -74.36 -12.40 9.91
N LYS A 230 -74.33 -11.09 9.61
CA LYS A 230 -75.41 -10.14 9.98
C LYS A 230 -76.59 -10.14 9.00
N GLY A 231 -76.36 -10.50 7.73
CA GLY A 231 -77.40 -10.59 6.70
C GLY A 231 -78.23 -11.87 6.75
N GLU A 232 -77.66 -12.97 7.26
CA GLU A 232 -78.35 -14.26 7.46
C GLU A 232 -79.18 -14.30 8.76
N ILE A 233 -79.02 -13.32 9.66
CA ILE A 233 -79.89 -13.11 10.82
C ILE A 233 -80.96 -12.08 10.40
N LYS A 234 -81.92 -12.51 9.59
CA LYS A 234 -83.18 -11.80 9.34
C LYS A 234 -84.29 -12.80 9.08
#